data_AF-A0AAU7JHN3-F1
#
_entry.id   AF-A0AAU7JHN3-F1
#
_cell.length_a   1.000
_cell.length_b   1.000
_cell.length_c   1.000
_cell.angle_alpha   90.00
_cell.angle_beta   90.00
_cell.angle_gamma   90.00
#
_symmetry.space_group_name_H-M   'P 1'
#
loop_
_entity.id
_entity.type
_entity.pdbx_description
1 polymer ?
#
loop_
_entity_poly.entity_id
_entity_poly.type
_entity_poly.pdbx_seq_one_letter_code
_entity_poly.pdbx_strand_id
1 'polypeptide(L)'
;MVEISPLATAPHLDGKEEHADHAVLHPKPRLREKALVKAIAAPQIDADMIARAERAVEALAPSYSEWMKTTLSAVQGALEAFEASDQGSDAIKAMALAAQDLRGQSKQFGYTVAARMATSLCELLAGDELDVPLIVIRRHVEAIASVVRAGVKDQDNATAMELVRHLALLCKEAKGRRDVMSAHASGVSDEL
;
A
#
# COMPACT_ATOMS: atom_id res chain seq x y z
N MET A 1 42.89 6.08 31.40
CA MET A 1 41.74 6.03 32.34
C MET A 1 40.88 7.23 31.99
N VAL A 2 39.88 7.06 31.11
CA VAL A 2 39.04 8.17 30.65
C VAL A 2 37.88 8.26 31.63
N GLU A 3 37.92 9.27 32.49
CA GLU A 3 36.81 9.56 33.40
C GLU A 3 35.63 10.08 32.59
N ILE A 4 34.60 9.25 32.47
CA ILE A 4 33.32 9.66 31.91
C ILE A 4 32.65 10.52 32.97
N SER A 5 32.65 11.83 32.75
CA SER A 5 31.85 12.77 33.55
C SER A 5 30.39 12.33 33.57
N PRO A 6 29.72 12.33 34.73
CA PRO A 6 28.32 11.92 34.80
C PRO A 6 27.48 12.91 33.99
N LEU A 7 26.84 12.39 32.93
CA LEU A 7 25.90 13.10 32.11
C LEU A 7 24.81 13.69 33.01
N ALA A 8 24.74 15.03 33.07
CA ALA A 8 23.74 15.75 33.82
C ALA A 8 22.35 15.15 33.57
N THR A 9 21.71 14.65 34.63
CA THR A 9 20.39 14.01 34.58
C THR A 9 19.41 14.91 33.84
N ALA A 10 18.94 14.47 32.67
CA ALA A 10 18.03 15.24 31.85
C ALA A 10 16.73 15.54 32.64
N PRO A 11 16.24 16.79 32.67
CA PRO A 11 15.22 17.26 33.61
C PRO A 11 13.81 16.63 33.46
N HIS A 12 13.62 15.77 32.46
CA HIS A 12 12.34 15.16 32.10
C HIS A 12 12.26 13.66 32.43
N LEU A 13 13.35 13.07 32.94
CA LEU A 13 13.38 11.67 33.38
C LEU A 13 13.18 11.60 34.90
N ASP A 14 12.37 10.65 35.35
CA ASP A 14 12.18 10.30 36.77
C ASP A 14 13.23 9.29 37.24
N GLY A 15 13.75 8.45 36.32
CA GLY A 15 14.81 7.49 36.61
C GLY A 15 15.36 6.82 35.34
N LYS A 16 16.51 6.18 35.48
CA LYS A 16 17.13 5.31 34.47
C LYS A 16 17.55 4.02 35.17
N GLU A 17 16.99 2.89 34.77
CA GLU A 17 17.43 1.56 35.20
C GLU A 17 18.38 1.00 34.14
N GLU A 18 19.61 0.66 34.52
CA GLU A 18 20.59 0.05 33.60
C GLU A 18 20.66 -1.45 33.87
N HIS A 19 20.30 -2.24 32.86
CA HIS A 19 20.50 -3.68 32.79
C HIS A 19 21.71 -3.99 31.89
N ALA A 20 22.26 -5.21 31.98
CA ALA A 20 23.51 -5.60 31.32
C ALA A 20 23.50 -5.43 29.79
N ASP A 21 22.33 -5.45 29.17
CA ASP A 21 22.09 -5.39 27.73
C ASP A 21 21.24 -4.19 27.26
N HIS A 22 20.56 -3.48 28.18
CA HIS A 22 19.72 -2.32 27.83
C HIS A 22 19.50 -1.37 29.01
N ALA A 23 19.11 -0.12 28.71
CA ALA A 23 18.72 0.85 29.72
C ALA A 23 17.24 1.25 29.58
N VAL A 24 16.48 1.11 30.66
CA VAL A 24 15.08 1.52 30.74
C VAL A 24 15.02 2.97 31.24
N LEU A 25 14.56 3.86 30.37
CA LEU A 25 14.34 5.27 30.69
C LEU A 25 12.90 5.44 31.19
N HIS A 26 12.75 5.98 32.39
CA HIS A 26 11.43 6.32 32.95
C HIS A 26 11.20 7.83 32.79
N PRO A 27 10.56 8.30 31.70
CA PRO A 27 10.16 9.70 31.59
C PRO A 27 9.04 10.03 32.57
N LYS A 28 9.07 11.24 33.14
CA LYS A 28 8.03 11.75 34.04
C LYS A 28 6.66 11.73 33.33
N PRO A 29 5.60 11.15 33.91
CA PRO A 29 4.28 11.05 33.28
C PRO A 29 3.53 12.40 33.27
N ARG A 30 3.95 13.34 32.41
CA ARG A 30 3.29 14.64 32.18
C ARG A 30 2.12 14.59 31.19
N LEU A 31 1.69 13.39 30.81
CA LEU A 31 0.59 13.19 29.87
C LEU A 31 -0.71 13.81 30.38
N ARG A 32 -0.99 13.74 31.69
CA ARG A 32 -2.21 14.30 32.30
C ARG A 32 -2.24 15.83 32.27
N GLU A 33 -1.12 16.48 32.56
CA GLU A 33 -0.99 17.94 32.50
C GLU A 33 -1.13 18.45 31.06
N LYS A 34 -0.52 17.77 30.09
CA LYS A 34 -0.69 18.09 28.66
C LYS A 34 -2.09 17.75 28.13
N ALA A 35 -2.73 16.70 28.66
CA ALA A 35 -4.09 16.31 28.28
C ALA A 35 -5.13 17.32 28.75
N LEU A 36 -4.95 17.91 29.95
CA LEU A 36 -5.87 18.92 30.47
C LEU A 36 -5.82 20.23 29.65
N VAL A 37 -4.63 20.64 29.18
CA VAL A 37 -4.47 21.81 28.29
C VAL A 37 -5.17 21.60 26.94
N LYS A 38 -5.30 20.36 26.46
CA LYS A 38 -6.04 20.04 25.22
C LYS A 38 -7.55 19.93 25.42
N ALA A 39 -8.02 19.78 26.66
CA ALA A 39 -9.45 19.67 27.00
C ALA A 39 -10.13 21.04 27.19
N ILE A 40 -9.36 22.12 27.33
CA ILE A 40 -9.88 23.49 27.40
C ILE A 40 -10.10 23.96 25.96
N ALA A 41 -11.37 23.95 25.52
CA ALA A 41 -11.85 24.32 24.19
C ALA A 41 -11.46 23.37 23.05
N ALA A 42 -12.01 22.14 23.06
CA ALA A 42 -12.35 21.53 21.78
C ALA A 42 -13.34 22.47 21.08
N PRO A 43 -13.11 22.88 19.80
CA PRO A 43 -14.11 23.62 19.06
C PRO A 43 -15.41 22.82 19.08
N GLN A 44 -16.53 23.44 19.48
CA GLN A 44 -17.81 22.81 19.21
C GLN A 44 -17.91 22.70 17.69
N ILE A 45 -17.81 21.47 17.17
CA ILE A 45 -17.96 21.20 15.75
C ILE A 45 -19.41 21.56 15.43
N ASP A 46 -19.61 22.74 14.86
CA ASP A 46 -20.92 23.18 14.38
C ASP A 46 -21.19 22.60 12.98
N ALA A 47 -22.46 22.59 12.58
CA ALA A 47 -22.88 22.08 11.29
C ALA A 47 -22.26 22.88 10.11
N ASP A 48 -21.96 24.16 10.32
CA ASP A 48 -21.38 25.04 9.31
C ASP A 48 -19.90 24.71 9.04
N MET A 49 -19.16 24.31 10.07
CA MET A 49 -17.80 23.80 9.99
C MET A 49 -17.76 22.46 9.25
N ILE A 50 -18.73 21.56 9.51
CA ILE A 50 -18.87 20.30 8.76
C ILE A 50 -19.18 20.61 7.30
N ALA A 51 -20.17 21.46 7.02
CA ALA A 51 -20.55 21.83 5.65
C ALA A 51 -19.41 22.56 4.90
N ARG A 52 -18.59 23.35 5.59
CA ARG A 52 -17.39 23.96 5.02
C ARG A 52 -16.32 22.90 4.70
N ALA A 53 -16.12 21.93 5.58
CA ALA A 53 -15.19 20.83 5.35
C ALA A 53 -15.65 19.97 4.16
N GLU A 54 -16.93 19.61 4.08
CA GLU A 54 -17.50 18.85 2.96
C GLU A 54 -17.34 19.58 1.63
N ARG A 55 -17.64 20.90 1.57
CA ARG A 55 -17.40 21.70 0.36
C ARG A 55 -15.92 21.77 -0.05
N ALA A 56 -15.01 21.82 0.91
CA ALA A 56 -13.58 21.80 0.62
C ALA A 56 -13.12 20.45 0.06
N VAL A 57 -13.70 19.35 0.54
CA VAL A 57 -13.47 17.99 0.00
C VAL A 57 -14.06 17.86 -1.41
N GLU A 58 -15.29 18.33 -1.62
CA GLU A 58 -15.97 18.34 -2.92
C GLU A 58 -15.16 19.13 -3.97
N ALA A 59 -14.61 20.28 -3.59
CA ALA A 59 -13.75 21.10 -4.44
C ALA A 59 -12.45 20.37 -4.86
N LEU A 60 -12.03 19.35 -4.12
CA LEU A 60 -10.84 18.54 -4.41
C LEU A 60 -11.14 17.33 -5.30
N ALA A 61 -12.41 16.94 -5.44
CA ALA A 61 -12.84 15.78 -6.21
C ALA A 61 -12.43 15.81 -7.70
N PRO A 62 -12.43 16.96 -8.41
CA PRO A 62 -11.91 17.04 -9.77
C PRO A 62 -10.42 16.67 -9.85
N SER A 63 -9.63 17.13 -8.88
CA SER A 63 -8.18 16.87 -8.81
C SER A 63 -7.86 15.39 -8.58
N TYR A 64 -8.75 14.62 -7.93
CA TYR A 64 -8.56 13.18 -7.75
C TYR A 64 -8.46 12.41 -9.07
N SER A 65 -9.18 12.85 -10.10
CA SER A 65 -9.13 12.20 -11.42
C SER A 65 -7.83 12.50 -12.15
N GLU A 66 -7.26 13.69 -11.95
CA GLU A 66 -5.95 14.06 -12.48
C GLU A 66 -4.84 13.30 -11.75
N TRP A 67 -4.87 13.27 -10.42
CA TRP A 67 -3.89 12.52 -9.63
C TRP A 67 -3.92 11.03 -9.96
N MET A 68 -5.10 10.44 -10.12
CA MET A 68 -5.23 9.05 -10.53
C MET A 68 -4.62 8.79 -11.93
N LYS A 69 -4.76 9.72 -12.87
CA LYS A 69 -4.10 9.60 -14.19
C LYS A 69 -2.58 9.65 -14.06
N THR A 70 -2.07 10.53 -13.21
CA THR A 70 -0.62 10.61 -12.92
C THR A 70 -0.10 9.32 -12.29
N THR A 71 -0.83 8.75 -11.32
CA THR A 71 -0.50 7.44 -10.74
C THR A 71 -0.48 6.35 -11.80
N LEU A 72 -1.49 6.33 -12.67
CA LEU A 72 -1.57 5.33 -13.74
C LEU A 72 -0.39 5.47 -14.71
N SER A 73 -0.01 6.70 -15.07
CA SER A 73 1.16 6.96 -15.89
C SER A 73 2.45 6.47 -15.24
N ALA A 74 2.59 6.62 -13.92
CA ALA A 74 3.75 6.11 -13.18
C ALA A 74 3.80 4.57 -13.20
N VAL A 75 2.66 3.89 -13.05
CA VAL A 75 2.60 2.42 -13.15
C VAL A 75 2.86 1.93 -14.57
N GLN A 76 2.40 2.65 -15.59
CA GLN A 76 2.72 2.31 -16.98
C GLN A 76 4.21 2.45 -17.27
N GLY A 77 4.86 3.51 -16.78
CA GLY A 77 6.31 3.65 -16.88
C GLY A 77 7.07 2.57 -16.12
N ALA A 78 6.59 2.16 -14.94
CA ALA A 78 7.15 1.03 -14.20
C ALA A 78 7.00 -0.29 -14.97
N LEU A 79 5.88 -0.49 -15.66
CA LEU A 79 5.66 -1.65 -16.53
C LEU A 79 6.65 -1.62 -17.70
N GLU A 80 6.82 -0.51 -18.41
CA GLU A 80 7.78 -0.39 -19.50
C GLU A 80 9.21 -0.70 -19.04
N ALA A 81 9.61 -0.18 -17.88
CA ALA A 81 10.91 -0.49 -17.28
C ALA A 81 11.03 -1.97 -16.89
N PHE A 82 9.94 -2.60 -16.43
CA PHE A 82 9.88 -4.02 -16.11
C PHE A 82 9.94 -4.91 -17.36
N GLU A 83 9.31 -4.50 -18.47
CA GLU A 83 9.36 -5.22 -19.75
C GLU A 83 10.76 -5.15 -20.38
N ALA A 84 11.49 -4.05 -20.15
CA ALA A 84 12.85 -3.84 -20.65
C ALA A 84 13.96 -4.44 -19.76
N SER A 85 13.63 -4.94 -18.57
CA SER A 85 14.60 -5.52 -17.63
C SER A 85 14.77 -7.04 -17.83
N ASP A 86 15.65 -7.63 -17.02
CA ASP A 86 15.82 -9.09 -16.91
C ASP A 86 14.71 -9.76 -16.09
N GLN A 87 13.72 -9.00 -15.62
CA GLN A 87 12.64 -9.45 -14.73
C GLN A 87 13.14 -10.11 -13.45
N GLY A 88 14.33 -9.71 -12.98
CA GLY A 88 14.88 -10.17 -11.70
C GLY A 88 14.10 -9.67 -10.48
N SER A 89 14.48 -10.17 -9.29
CA SER A 89 13.83 -9.85 -8.01
C SER A 89 13.68 -8.33 -7.76
N ASP A 90 14.68 -7.53 -8.11
CA ASP A 90 14.64 -6.07 -7.93
C ASP A 90 13.61 -5.40 -8.87
N ALA A 91 13.49 -5.88 -10.11
CA ALA A 91 12.50 -5.38 -11.06
C ALA A 91 11.08 -5.76 -10.61
N ILE A 92 10.89 -6.97 -10.09
CA ILE A 92 9.62 -7.44 -9.53
C ILE A 92 9.23 -6.58 -8.32
N LYS A 93 10.17 -6.31 -7.41
CA LYS A 93 9.95 -5.43 -6.25
C LYS A 93 9.57 -4.02 -6.67
N ALA A 94 10.24 -3.44 -7.66
CA ALA A 94 9.90 -2.12 -8.19
C ALA A 94 8.47 -2.08 -8.76
N MET A 95 8.09 -3.08 -9.55
CA MET A 95 6.73 -3.19 -10.09
C MET A 95 5.69 -3.44 -8.99
N ALA A 96 6.02 -4.25 -7.97
CA ALA A 96 5.15 -4.51 -6.82
C ALA A 96 4.88 -3.24 -6.00
N LEU A 97 5.90 -2.40 -5.79
CA LEU A 97 5.75 -1.11 -5.12
C LEU A 97 4.83 -0.16 -5.91
N ALA A 98 5.02 -0.08 -7.23
CA ALA A 98 4.14 0.71 -8.09
C ALA A 98 2.67 0.22 -8.04
N ALA A 99 2.45 -1.09 -8.03
CA ALA A 99 1.12 -1.68 -7.88
C ALA A 99 0.50 -1.40 -6.50
N GLN A 100 1.29 -1.44 -5.42
CA GLN A 100 0.84 -1.12 -4.06
C GLN A 100 0.44 0.34 -3.93
N ASP A 101 1.22 1.26 -4.51
CA ASP A 101 0.91 2.68 -4.54
C ASP A 101 -0.39 2.95 -5.30
N LEU A 102 -0.54 2.38 -6.50
CA LEU A 102 -1.79 2.44 -7.27
C LEU A 102 -2.99 1.94 -6.47
N ARG A 103 -2.85 0.82 -5.75
CA ARG A 103 -3.92 0.30 -4.88
C ARG A 103 -4.27 1.30 -3.77
N GLY A 104 -3.27 1.93 -3.14
CA GLY A 104 -3.46 2.94 -2.11
C GLY A 104 -4.21 4.18 -2.63
N GLN A 105 -3.69 4.75 -3.73
CA GLN A 105 -4.26 5.93 -4.38
C GLN A 105 -5.67 5.65 -4.92
N SER A 106 -5.91 4.46 -5.49
CA SER A 106 -7.25 4.05 -5.95
C SER A 106 -8.29 4.10 -4.82
N LYS A 107 -7.94 3.63 -3.63
CA LYS A 107 -8.83 3.67 -2.45
C LYS A 107 -9.06 5.10 -1.98
N GLN A 108 -8.00 5.90 -1.90
CA GLN A 108 -8.06 7.29 -1.46
C GLN A 108 -8.95 8.15 -2.37
N PHE A 109 -8.91 7.90 -3.67
CA PHE A 109 -9.66 8.66 -4.68
C PHE A 109 -11.04 8.09 -5.01
N GLY A 110 -11.46 7.00 -4.34
CA GLY A 110 -12.79 6.40 -4.51
C GLY A 110 -12.95 5.47 -5.73
N TYR A 111 -11.86 5.03 -6.36
CA TYR A 111 -11.90 4.06 -7.47
C TYR A 111 -11.89 2.63 -6.94
N THR A 112 -13.03 2.16 -6.45
CA THR A 112 -13.15 0.85 -5.78
C THR A 112 -12.85 -0.32 -6.71
N VAL A 113 -13.27 -0.24 -7.98
CA VAL A 113 -13.02 -1.26 -9.00
C VAL A 113 -11.52 -1.35 -9.32
N ALA A 114 -10.87 -0.21 -9.56
CA ALA A 114 -9.43 -0.15 -9.81
C ALA A 114 -8.63 -0.68 -8.60
N ALA A 115 -9.04 -0.34 -7.37
CA ALA A 115 -8.41 -0.85 -6.16
C ALA A 115 -8.46 -2.38 -6.04
N ARG A 116 -9.58 -3.01 -6.46
CA ARG A 116 -9.71 -4.48 -6.48
C ARG A 116 -8.78 -5.11 -7.50
N MET A 117 -8.73 -4.57 -8.72
CA MET A 117 -7.84 -5.05 -9.77
C MET A 117 -6.36 -4.89 -9.39
N ALA A 118 -6.00 -3.76 -8.78
CA ALA A 118 -4.66 -3.50 -8.27
C ALA A 118 -4.30 -4.43 -7.11
N THR A 119 -5.27 -4.85 -6.29
CA THR A 119 -5.05 -5.87 -5.25
C THR A 119 -4.67 -7.21 -5.86
N SER A 120 -5.39 -7.67 -6.88
CA SER A 120 -5.04 -8.89 -7.62
C SER A 120 -3.68 -8.78 -8.31
N LEU A 121 -3.31 -7.59 -8.80
CA LEU A 121 -1.98 -7.35 -9.35
C LEU A 121 -0.87 -7.42 -8.29
N CYS A 122 -1.05 -6.80 -7.11
CA CYS A 122 -0.11 -6.95 -5.99
C CYS A 122 0.08 -8.42 -5.60
N GLU A 123 -1.00 -9.20 -5.65
CA GLU A 123 -0.97 -10.62 -5.33
C GLU A 123 -0.23 -11.48 -6.37
N LEU A 124 -0.17 -11.06 -7.64
CA LEU A 124 0.63 -11.70 -8.69
C LEU A 124 2.12 -11.38 -8.55
N LEU A 125 2.43 -10.17 -8.06
CA LEU A 125 3.78 -9.68 -7.85
C LEU A 125 4.29 -10.00 -6.42
N ALA A 126 3.58 -10.84 -5.68
CA ALA A 126 3.95 -11.22 -4.33
C ALA A 126 4.98 -12.35 -4.37
N GLY A 127 6.26 -11.99 -4.32
CA GLY A 127 7.37 -12.95 -4.33
C GLY A 127 8.66 -12.33 -4.85
N ASP A 128 9.71 -13.15 -4.94
CA ASP A 128 11.00 -12.76 -5.53
C ASP A 128 11.16 -13.22 -6.99
N GLU A 129 10.24 -14.04 -7.51
CA GLU A 129 10.24 -14.58 -8.87
C GLU A 129 8.89 -14.37 -9.55
N LEU A 130 8.92 -14.24 -10.88
CA LEU A 130 7.72 -14.01 -11.67
C LEU A 130 7.11 -15.35 -12.12
N ASP A 131 6.05 -15.76 -11.43
CA ASP A 131 5.36 -17.02 -11.69
C ASP A 131 4.31 -16.96 -12.80
N VAL A 132 4.09 -15.77 -13.37
CA VAL A 132 3.08 -15.54 -14.41
C VAL A 132 3.71 -14.96 -15.67
N PRO A 133 3.22 -15.34 -16.86
CA PRO A 133 3.66 -14.71 -18.09
C PRO A 133 3.49 -13.19 -18.01
N LEU A 134 4.50 -12.44 -18.44
CA LEU A 134 4.49 -10.96 -18.47
C LEU A 134 3.21 -10.38 -19.08
N ILE A 135 2.64 -11.04 -20.10
CA ILE A 135 1.37 -10.65 -20.73
C ILE A 135 0.23 -10.51 -19.71
N VAL A 136 0.20 -11.31 -18.64
CA VAL A 136 -0.82 -11.23 -17.60
C VAL A 136 -0.70 -9.91 -16.85
N ILE A 137 0.51 -9.53 -16.42
CA ILE A 137 0.76 -8.24 -15.76
C ILE A 137 0.34 -7.09 -16.67
N ARG A 138 0.77 -7.10 -17.94
CA ARG A 138 0.40 -6.07 -18.91
C ARG A 138 -1.12 -5.94 -19.04
N ARG A 139 -1.84 -7.06 -19.18
CA ARG A 139 -3.30 -7.07 -19.28
C ARG A 139 -3.98 -6.52 -18.02
N HIS A 140 -3.42 -6.76 -16.83
CA HIS A 140 -3.92 -6.15 -15.60
C HIS A 140 -3.79 -4.62 -15.63
N VAL A 141 -2.62 -4.10 -16.01
CA VAL A 141 -2.39 -2.65 -16.08
C VAL A 141 -3.28 -2.00 -17.15
N GLU A 142 -3.42 -2.61 -18.32
CA GLU A 142 -4.32 -2.14 -19.39
C GLU A 142 -5.79 -2.13 -18.96
N ALA A 143 -6.22 -3.18 -18.25
CA ALA A 143 -7.58 -3.29 -17.74
C ALA A 143 -7.87 -2.20 -16.68
N ILE A 144 -6.93 -1.95 -15.76
CA ILE A 144 -7.04 -0.85 -14.80
C ILE A 144 -7.09 0.50 -15.52
N ALA A 145 -6.22 0.71 -16.51
CA ALA A 145 -6.20 1.93 -17.31
C ALA A 145 -7.54 2.17 -18.03
N SER A 146 -8.15 1.11 -18.56
CA SER A 146 -9.47 1.18 -19.20
C SER A 146 -10.56 1.62 -18.22
N VAL A 147 -10.62 1.01 -17.03
CA VAL A 147 -11.61 1.32 -15.98
C VAL A 147 -11.45 2.77 -15.48
N VAL A 148 -10.22 3.21 -15.25
CA VAL A 148 -9.92 4.58 -14.80
C VAL A 148 -10.29 5.60 -15.88
N ARG A 149 -9.95 5.35 -17.15
CA ARG A 149 -10.34 6.24 -18.27
C ARG A 149 -11.84 6.30 -18.48
N ALA A 150 -12.55 5.19 -18.26
CA ALA A 150 -14.00 5.14 -18.30
C ALA A 150 -14.68 5.85 -17.11
N GLY A 151 -13.90 6.28 -16.10
CA GLY A 151 -14.42 7.00 -14.94
C GLY A 151 -15.24 6.13 -13.98
N VAL A 152 -15.08 4.81 -14.04
CA VAL A 152 -15.83 3.87 -13.19
C VAL A 152 -15.26 3.89 -11.77
N LYS A 153 -16.00 4.48 -10.83
CA LYS A 153 -15.58 4.63 -9.43
C LYS A 153 -16.19 3.56 -8.52
N ASP A 154 -17.45 3.26 -8.77
CA ASP A 154 -18.35 2.39 -8.03
C ASP A 154 -18.56 1.04 -8.72
N GLN A 155 -19.19 0.11 -8.00
CA GLN A 155 -19.41 -1.28 -8.44
C GLN A 155 -20.65 -1.43 -9.34
N ASP A 156 -21.32 -0.33 -9.66
CA ASP A 156 -22.60 -0.35 -10.39
C ASP A 156 -22.41 -0.75 -11.87
N ASN A 157 -21.18 -0.73 -12.37
CA ASN A 157 -20.86 -1.22 -13.70
C ASN A 157 -20.63 -2.75 -13.68
N ALA A 158 -21.67 -3.51 -14.03
CA ALA A 158 -21.63 -4.96 -14.13
C ALA A 158 -20.51 -5.50 -15.04
N THR A 159 -20.20 -4.80 -16.14
CA THR A 159 -19.12 -5.19 -17.06
C THR A 159 -17.75 -5.05 -16.41
N ALA A 160 -17.53 -3.96 -15.69
CA ALA A 160 -16.28 -3.74 -14.97
C ALA A 160 -16.10 -4.79 -13.86
N MET A 161 -17.17 -5.14 -13.16
CA MET A 161 -17.16 -6.17 -12.12
C MET A 161 -16.88 -7.57 -12.68
N GLU A 162 -17.41 -7.90 -13.85
CA GLU A 162 -17.12 -9.16 -14.52
C GLU A 162 -15.64 -9.23 -14.96
N LEU A 163 -15.08 -8.12 -15.44
CA LEU A 163 -13.65 -8.03 -15.74
C LEU A 163 -12.79 -8.24 -14.49
N VAL A 164 -13.16 -7.66 -13.34
CA VAL A 164 -12.48 -7.92 -12.06
C VAL A 164 -12.54 -9.40 -11.71
N ARG A 165 -13.71 -10.03 -11.85
CA ARG A 165 -13.92 -11.45 -11.52
C ARG A 165 -13.06 -12.35 -12.40
N HIS A 166 -13.03 -12.09 -13.71
CA HIS A 166 -12.22 -12.84 -14.68
C HIS A 166 -10.72 -12.72 -14.38
N LEU A 167 -10.22 -11.51 -14.13
CA LEU A 167 -8.82 -11.30 -13.78
C LEU A 167 -8.44 -12.01 -12.47
N ALA A 168 -9.28 -11.91 -11.44
CA ALA A 168 -9.04 -12.60 -10.17
C ALA A 168 -9.03 -14.14 -10.32
N LEU A 169 -9.89 -14.69 -11.17
CA LEU A 169 -9.90 -16.13 -11.47
C LEU A 169 -8.60 -16.56 -12.16
N LEU A 170 -8.14 -15.81 -13.16
CA LEU A 170 -6.88 -16.08 -13.85
C LEU A 170 -5.69 -16.03 -12.88
N CYS A 171 -5.67 -15.10 -11.93
CA CYS A 171 -4.65 -15.06 -10.87
C CYS A 171 -4.69 -16.33 -10.01
N LYS A 172 -5.89 -16.78 -9.61
CA LYS A 172 -6.06 -17.98 -8.78
C LYS A 172 -5.62 -19.24 -9.53
N GLU A 173 -5.97 -19.36 -10.80
CA GLU A 173 -5.55 -20.48 -11.66
C GLU A 173 -4.04 -20.49 -11.92
N ALA A 174 -3.42 -19.32 -12.09
CA ALA A 174 -1.98 -19.21 -12.20
C ALA A 174 -1.28 -19.64 -10.90
N LYS A 175 -1.76 -19.19 -9.74
CA LYS A 175 -1.25 -19.63 -8.42
C LYS A 175 -1.45 -21.12 -8.17
N GLY A 176 -2.61 -21.67 -8.53
CA GLY A 176 -2.87 -23.11 -8.36
C GLY A 176 -1.90 -23.97 -9.19
N ARG A 177 -1.56 -23.55 -10.42
CA ARG A 177 -0.54 -24.24 -11.24
C ARG A 177 0.84 -24.21 -10.59
N ARG A 178 1.21 -23.08 -9.96
CA ARG A 178 2.47 -22.92 -9.22
C ARG A 178 2.56 -23.88 -8.02
N ASP A 179 1.51 -23.97 -7.21
CA ASP A 179 1.51 -24.83 -6.02
C ASP A 179 1.68 -26.31 -6.41
N VAL A 180 1.07 -26.74 -7.52
CA VAL A 180 1.20 -28.10 -8.05
C VAL A 180 2.60 -28.35 -8.64
N MET A 181 3.18 -27.40 -9.39
CA MET A 181 4.54 -27.51 -9.94
C MET A 181 5.61 -27.51 -8.84
N SER A 182 5.49 -26.66 -7.83
CA SER A 182 6.40 -26.61 -6.69
C SER A 182 6.34 -27.90 -5.87
N ALA A 183 5.15 -28.45 -5.62
CA ALA A 183 5.00 -29.74 -4.95
C ALA A 183 5.62 -30.91 -5.75
N HIS A 184 5.52 -30.88 -7.08
CA HIS A 184 6.18 -31.87 -7.95
C HIS A 184 7.72 -31.74 -7.92
N ALA A 185 8.25 -30.53 -7.89
CA ALA A 185 9.70 -30.30 -7.83
C ALA A 185 10.31 -30.73 -6.49
N SER A 186 9.58 -30.54 -5.38
CA SER A 186 10.02 -30.98 -4.04
C SER A 186 9.91 -32.49 -3.81
N GLY A 187 8.99 -33.18 -4.51
CA GLY A 187 8.82 -34.64 -4.40
C GLY A 187 9.89 -35.47 -5.14
N VAL A 188 10.56 -34.90 -6.14
CA VAL A 188 11.60 -35.60 -6.92
C VAL A 188 12.96 -35.62 -6.21
N SER A 189 13.16 -34.75 -5.22
CA SER A 189 14.42 -34.69 -4.45
C SER A 189 14.51 -35.69 -3.29
N ASP A 190 13.45 -36.45 -2.99
CA ASP A 190 13.39 -37.40 -1.86
C ASP A 190 13.58 -38.88 -2.30
N GLU A 191 13.85 -39.13 -3.59
CA GLU A 191 14.04 -40.49 -4.17
C GLU A 191 15.45 -40.73 -4.78
N LEU A 192 16.46 -39.92 -4.46
CA LEU A 192 17.87 -40.16 -4.84
C LEU A 192 18.81 -40.04 -3.64
#